data_AF-A0AA40BV21-F1
#
_entry.id   AF-A0AA40BV21-F1
#
_cell.length_a   1.000
_cell.length_b   1.000
_cell.length_c   1.000
_cell.angle_alpha   90.00
_cell.angle_beta   90.00
_cell.angle_gamma   90.00
#
_symmetry.space_group_name_H-M   'P 1'
#
loop_
_entity.id
_entity.type
_entity.pdbx_description
1 polymer ?
#
loop_
_entity_poly.entity_id
_entity_poly.type
_entity_poly.pdbx_seq_one_letter_code
_entity_poly.pdbx_strand_id
1 'polypeptide(L)'
;MFELALQQLPEAQQKRVIDLSRGQSHDDISRGEMLNQVLNTNSFGIQVKGHFLAALCPDIARINHACRPNMFTRFSYETFTMEAVAYADIQAGEELHLSYLPLNLLSEDRKAMTQKWGFNCTCSLCSNPDKANESDRNKRRIQEVLDQLQDESNRQPEKVEALAQELFKILETERLLFEAGSFASLLTGVYYSMGDNKKALEVARTAITNHTLYIGHDSAKVKAARELVEQLEWMMS
;
A
#
# COMPACT_ATOMS: atom_id res chain seq x y z
N MET A 1 -22.60 16.86 9.39
CA MET A 1 -22.65 15.57 8.65
C MET A 1 -22.09 14.42 9.48
N PHE A 2 -20.85 14.48 9.96
CA PHE A 2 -20.24 13.38 10.74
C PHE A 2 -20.87 13.11 12.11
N GLU A 3 -21.46 14.13 12.74
CA GLU A 3 -22.19 13.94 14.01
C GLU A 3 -23.40 13.01 13.85
N LEU A 4 -24.15 13.14 12.76
CA LEU A 4 -25.27 12.26 12.45
C LEU A 4 -24.79 10.83 12.20
N ALA A 5 -23.67 10.67 11.47
CA ALA A 5 -23.07 9.35 11.24
C ALA A 5 -22.65 8.67 12.55
N LEU A 6 -22.06 9.42 13.49
CA LEU A 6 -21.72 8.92 14.82
C LEU A 6 -22.98 8.52 15.61
N GLN A 7 -24.02 9.36 15.62
CA GLN A 7 -25.27 9.08 16.36
C GLN A 7 -26.00 7.83 15.87
N GLN A 8 -25.80 7.43 14.62
CA GLN A 8 -26.37 6.21 14.05
C GLN A 8 -25.63 4.93 14.48
N LEU A 9 -24.46 5.04 15.10
CA LEU A 9 -23.72 3.89 15.62
C LEU A 9 -24.26 3.47 17.01
N PRO A 10 -24.18 2.18 17.37
CA PRO A 10 -24.39 1.74 18.75
C PRO A 10 -23.50 2.50 19.74
N GLU A 11 -23.98 2.75 20.97
CA GLU A 11 -23.25 3.56 21.97
C GLU A 11 -21.82 3.08 22.22
N ALA A 12 -21.62 1.76 22.29
CA ALA A 12 -20.29 1.17 22.45
C ALA A 12 -19.34 1.54 21.31
N GLN A 13 -19.83 1.63 20.07
CA GLN A 13 -19.03 2.04 18.92
C GLN A 13 -18.80 3.55 18.90
N GLN A 14 -19.79 4.35 19.32
CA GLN A 14 -19.61 5.80 19.47
C GLN A 14 -18.45 6.11 20.41
N LYS A 15 -18.41 5.44 21.57
CA LYS A 15 -17.32 5.58 22.53
C LYS A 15 -15.98 5.24 21.90
N ARG A 16 -15.87 4.11 21.18
CA ARG A 16 -14.63 3.71 20.51
C ARG A 16 -14.12 4.75 19.51
N VAL A 17 -15.01 5.43 18.79
CA VAL A 17 -14.65 6.52 17.87
C VAL A 17 -14.14 7.74 18.63
N ILE A 18 -14.82 8.13 19.70
CA ILE A 18 -14.44 9.27 20.55
C ILE A 18 -13.08 9.01 21.23
N ASP A 19 -12.83 7.76 21.64
CA ASP A 19 -11.58 7.31 22.28
C ASP A 19 -10.36 7.33 21.32
N LEU A 20 -10.55 7.64 20.04
CA LEU A 20 -9.46 7.90 19.07
C LEU A 20 -9.05 9.38 19.03
N SER A 21 -9.80 10.27 19.69
CA SER A 21 -9.43 11.68 19.75
C SER A 21 -8.10 11.85 20.49
N ARG A 22 -7.30 12.82 20.05
CA ARG A 22 -6.09 13.20 20.78
C ARG A 22 -6.53 13.71 22.15
N GLY A 23 -5.97 13.18 23.23
CA GLY A 23 -6.34 13.50 24.62
C GLY A 23 -6.03 14.93 25.08
N GLN A 24 -6.07 15.92 24.18
CA GLN A 24 -6.13 17.32 24.57
C GLN A 24 -7.52 17.62 25.14
N SER A 25 -7.60 18.54 26.10
CA SER A 25 -8.87 19.02 26.64
C SER A 25 -9.71 19.55 25.47
N HIS A 26 -10.80 18.84 25.15
CA HIS A 26 -11.77 19.24 24.12
C HIS A 26 -12.69 20.36 24.60
N ASP A 27 -12.36 21.01 25.73
CA ASP A 27 -13.19 22.03 26.38
C ASP A 27 -13.43 23.25 25.46
N ASP A 28 -12.55 23.47 24.47
CA ASP A 28 -12.61 24.60 23.54
C ASP A 28 -13.04 24.25 22.09
N ILE A 29 -13.37 22.99 21.77
CA ILE A 29 -13.77 22.60 20.40
C ILE A 29 -15.12 21.91 20.34
N SER A 30 -15.85 22.14 19.25
CA SER A 30 -17.14 21.49 19.00
C SER A 30 -16.99 19.99 18.75
N ARG A 31 -18.06 19.23 18.98
CA ARG A 31 -18.10 17.78 18.70
C ARG A 31 -17.80 17.49 17.22
N GLY A 32 -18.29 18.31 16.30
CA GLY A 32 -17.99 18.21 14.88
C GLY A 32 -16.50 18.41 14.56
N GLU A 33 -15.83 19.36 15.20
CA GLU A 33 -14.39 19.58 15.04
C GLU A 33 -13.57 18.41 15.58
N MET A 34 -13.92 17.89 16.76
CA MET A 34 -13.32 16.67 17.31
C MET A 34 -13.44 15.50 16.32
N LEU A 35 -14.63 15.29 15.73
CA LEU A 35 -14.84 14.22 14.76
C LEU A 35 -14.01 14.41 13.49
N ASN A 36 -13.87 15.65 13.00
CA ASN A 36 -12.98 15.92 11.86
C ASN A 36 -11.53 15.56 12.20
N GLN A 37 -11.04 15.90 13.39
CA GLN A 37 -9.69 15.55 13.82
C GLN A 37 -9.49 14.03 13.92
N VAL A 38 -10.46 13.32 14.50
CA VAL A 38 -10.46 11.84 14.55
C VAL A 38 -10.38 11.27 13.14
N LEU A 39 -11.29 11.66 12.25
CA LEU A 39 -11.34 11.12 10.90
C LEU A 39 -10.09 11.44 10.09
N ASN A 40 -9.52 12.64 10.23
CA ASN A 40 -8.32 13.05 9.50
C ASN A 40 -7.07 12.24 9.86
N THR A 41 -7.01 11.64 11.05
CA THR A 41 -5.82 10.94 11.55
C THR A 41 -6.00 9.43 11.72
N ASN A 42 -7.24 8.94 11.69
CA ASN A 42 -7.56 7.54 11.97
C ASN A 42 -8.28 6.82 10.81
N SER A 43 -8.58 7.53 9.71
CA SER A 43 -9.29 6.93 8.57
C SER A 43 -8.35 6.36 7.52
N PHE A 44 -8.83 5.34 6.83
CA PHE A 44 -8.19 4.66 5.72
C PHE A 44 -8.93 4.97 4.42
N GLY A 45 -8.19 5.24 3.34
CA GLY A 45 -8.79 5.40 2.02
C GLY A 45 -9.23 4.04 1.46
N ILE A 46 -10.50 3.93 1.09
CA ILE A 46 -11.05 2.75 0.40
C ILE A 46 -11.78 3.18 -0.87
N GLN A 47 -12.00 2.25 -1.80
CA GLN A 47 -12.73 2.53 -3.04
C GLN A 47 -13.93 1.58 -3.19
N VAL A 48 -15.15 2.08 -3.05
CA VAL A 48 -16.36 1.27 -3.19
C VAL A 48 -17.10 1.70 -4.45
N LYS A 49 -17.31 0.76 -5.39
CA LYS A 49 -18.00 1.01 -6.67
C LYS A 49 -17.46 2.23 -7.43
N GLY A 50 -16.14 2.41 -7.44
CA GLY A 50 -15.46 3.53 -8.11
C GLY A 50 -15.39 4.82 -7.28
N HIS A 51 -16.07 4.90 -6.14
CA HIS A 51 -16.04 6.08 -5.27
C HIS A 51 -14.99 5.93 -4.17
N PHE A 52 -14.16 6.97 -3.98
CA PHE A 52 -13.24 7.05 -2.85
C PHE A 52 -13.98 7.44 -1.58
N LEU A 53 -13.81 6.64 -0.52
CA LEU A 53 -14.42 6.84 0.79
C LEU A 53 -13.35 6.78 1.89
N ALA A 54 -13.65 7.40 3.03
CA ALA A 54 -12.88 7.25 4.25
C ALA A 54 -13.52 6.17 5.14
N ALA A 55 -12.76 5.13 5.47
CA ALA A 55 -13.16 4.08 6.40
C ALA A 55 -12.50 4.29 7.76
N LEU A 56 -13.29 4.32 8.82
CA LEU A 56 -12.77 4.37 10.19
C LEU A 56 -12.81 2.97 10.80
N CYS A 57 -11.64 2.43 11.14
CA CYS A 57 -11.49 1.11 11.76
C CYS A 57 -10.77 1.25 13.10
N PRO A 58 -11.50 1.42 14.23
CA PRO A 58 -10.89 1.83 15.50
C PRO A 58 -9.79 0.90 16.05
N ASP A 59 -9.83 -0.40 15.76
CA ASP A 59 -8.78 -1.32 16.19
C ASP A 59 -7.49 -1.12 15.40
N ILE A 60 -7.60 -1.00 14.07
CA ILE A 60 -6.45 -0.84 13.17
C ILE A 60 -5.87 0.58 13.27
N ALA A 61 -6.71 1.58 13.50
CA ALA A 61 -6.29 2.97 13.70
C ALA A 61 -5.33 3.19 14.89
N ARG A 62 -5.27 2.22 15.82
CA ARG A 62 -4.33 2.26 16.96
C ARG A 62 -2.92 1.77 16.61
N ILE A 63 -2.74 1.16 15.44
CA ILE A 63 -1.44 0.62 15.02
C ILE A 63 -0.56 1.77 14.54
N ASN A 64 0.59 1.94 15.19
CA ASN A 64 1.49 3.08 14.97
C ASN A 64 2.19 3.08 13.60
N HIS A 65 2.81 4.21 13.27
CA HIS A 65 3.57 4.38 12.06
C HIS A 65 5.01 3.82 12.15
N ALA A 66 5.45 3.13 11.10
CA ALA A 66 6.86 3.01 10.74
C ALA A 66 7.08 3.21 9.24
N CYS A 67 8.18 3.85 8.84
CA CYS A 67 8.53 4.02 7.42
C CYS A 67 9.00 2.71 6.76
N ARG A 68 9.30 1.68 7.56
CA ARG A 68 9.57 0.31 7.13
C ARG A 68 8.72 -0.63 8.00
N PRO A 69 7.42 -0.78 7.69
CA PRO A 69 6.52 -1.48 8.57
C PRO A 69 6.77 -3.01 8.64
N ASN A 70 5.95 -3.71 9.42
CA ASN A 70 5.85 -5.17 9.48
C ASN A 70 4.44 -5.64 9.07
N MET A 71 3.49 -4.70 8.93
CA MET A 71 2.13 -4.94 8.48
C MET A 71 1.71 -3.97 7.38
N PHE A 72 0.78 -4.41 6.54
CA PHE A 72 0.04 -3.56 5.60
C PHE A 72 -1.47 -3.70 5.88
N THR A 73 -2.27 -2.82 5.27
CA THR A 73 -3.74 -2.93 5.31
C THR A 73 -4.28 -3.26 3.93
N ARG A 74 -5.36 -4.04 3.89
CA ARG A 74 -6.16 -4.26 2.69
C ARG A 74 -7.64 -4.29 3.05
N PHE A 75 -8.50 -4.01 2.09
CA PHE A 75 -9.95 -4.00 2.30
C PHE A 75 -10.59 -5.14 1.51
N SER A 76 -11.29 -6.04 2.20
CA SER A 76 -12.10 -7.07 1.54
C SER A 76 -13.46 -6.49 1.17
N TYR A 77 -13.77 -6.54 -0.11
CA TYR A 77 -15.05 -6.12 -0.67
C TYR A 77 -16.14 -7.18 -0.49
N GLU A 78 -15.76 -8.46 -0.32
CA GLU A 78 -16.68 -9.56 -0.06
C GLU A 78 -17.23 -9.52 1.36
N THR A 79 -16.36 -9.34 2.36
CA THR A 79 -16.74 -9.31 3.79
C THR A 79 -16.98 -7.89 4.31
N PHE A 80 -16.59 -6.88 3.54
CA PHE A 80 -16.66 -5.46 3.90
C PHE A 80 -15.85 -5.11 5.15
N THR A 81 -14.68 -5.75 5.31
CA THR A 81 -13.78 -5.54 6.46
C THR A 81 -12.43 -5.01 6.04
N MET A 82 -11.84 -4.16 6.90
CA MET A 82 -10.43 -3.81 6.82
C MET A 82 -9.60 -4.90 7.51
N GLU A 83 -8.57 -5.36 6.83
CA GLU A 83 -7.64 -6.37 7.32
C GLU A 83 -6.27 -5.75 7.51
N ALA A 84 -5.61 -6.08 8.62
CA ALA A 84 -4.22 -5.72 8.86
C ALA A 84 -3.39 -7.00 8.82
N VAL A 85 -2.47 -7.09 7.85
CA VAL A 85 -1.80 -8.34 7.48
C VAL A 85 -0.30 -8.18 7.65
N ALA A 86 0.32 -9.12 8.36
CA ALA A 86 1.76 -9.18 8.49
C ALA A 86 2.41 -9.58 7.17
N TYR A 87 3.55 -8.96 6.84
CA TYR A 87 4.35 -9.31 5.67
C TYR A 87 5.83 -9.53 6.00
N ALA A 88 6.15 -9.50 7.28
CA ALA A 88 7.42 -9.92 7.86
C ALA A 88 7.12 -10.73 9.12
N ASP A 89 8.08 -11.53 9.57
CA ASP A 89 7.98 -12.20 10.87
C ASP A 89 7.90 -11.16 11.99
N ILE A 90 7.01 -11.39 12.96
CA ILE A 90 6.77 -10.51 14.11
C ILE A 90 6.99 -11.33 15.38
N GLN A 91 7.94 -10.91 16.20
CA GLN A 91 8.26 -11.61 17.45
C GLN A 91 7.28 -11.24 18.58
N ALA A 92 7.14 -12.12 19.57
CA ALA A 92 6.33 -11.81 20.75
C ALA A 92 6.88 -10.56 21.48
N GLY A 93 6.02 -9.55 21.68
CA GLY A 93 6.39 -8.27 22.27
C GLY A 93 6.93 -7.23 21.29
N GLU A 94 7.10 -7.58 20.01
CA GLU A 94 7.39 -6.60 18.95
C GLU A 94 6.15 -5.73 18.69
N GLU A 95 6.36 -4.42 18.51
CA GLU A 95 5.28 -3.49 18.18
C GLU A 95 4.77 -3.72 16.75
N LEU A 96 3.46 -3.71 16.59
CA LEU A 96 2.83 -3.72 15.28
C LEU A 96 2.88 -2.32 14.68
N HIS A 97 3.27 -2.20 13.41
CA HIS A 97 3.32 -0.90 12.76
C HIS A 97 2.95 -0.96 11.27
N LEU A 98 2.20 0.06 10.84
CA LEU A 98 1.75 0.34 9.47
C LEU A 98 2.53 1.54 8.89
N SER A 99 2.42 1.77 7.58
CA SER A 99 2.82 3.06 7.01
C SER A 99 1.60 3.97 6.86
N TYR A 100 1.68 5.19 7.39
CA TYR A 100 0.69 6.24 7.15
C TYR A 100 0.98 7.02 5.87
N LEU A 101 2.15 6.74 5.27
CA LEU A 101 2.70 7.47 4.14
C LEU A 101 2.83 6.53 2.93
N PRO A 102 2.80 7.07 1.71
CA PRO A 102 3.27 6.33 0.54
C PRO A 102 4.69 5.81 0.77
N LEU A 103 4.91 4.54 0.50
CA LEU A 103 6.17 3.88 0.83
C LEU A 103 7.31 4.19 -0.15
N ASN A 104 7.00 4.79 -1.29
CA ASN A 104 7.97 5.25 -2.31
C ASN A 104 8.63 6.60 -1.96
N LEU A 105 8.26 7.26 -0.87
CA LEU A 105 8.80 8.58 -0.50
C LEU A 105 10.26 8.52 -0.04
N LEU A 106 11.01 9.57 -0.38
CA LEU A 106 12.40 9.80 0.06
C LEU A 106 12.46 10.32 1.49
N SER A 107 13.63 10.28 2.12
CA SER A 107 13.79 10.56 3.55
C SER A 107 13.37 11.98 3.95
N GLU A 108 13.60 12.98 3.10
CA GLU A 108 13.17 14.35 3.33
C GLU A 108 11.64 14.47 3.32
N ASP A 109 10.98 13.87 2.32
CA ASP A 109 9.52 13.86 2.22
C ASP A 109 8.87 13.10 3.37
N ARG A 110 9.44 11.96 3.77
CA ARG A 110 8.98 11.20 4.94
C ARG A 110 9.02 12.06 6.20
N LYS A 111 10.13 12.76 6.46
CA LYS A 111 10.27 13.67 7.61
C LYS A 111 9.25 14.81 7.57
N ALA A 112 9.11 15.48 6.43
CA ALA A 112 8.16 16.57 6.25
C ALA A 112 6.71 16.11 6.46
N MET A 113 6.34 14.93 5.95
CA MET A 113 5.00 14.40 6.12
C MET A 113 4.73 13.94 7.55
N THR A 114 5.65 13.27 8.25
CA THR A 114 5.41 12.91 9.65
C THR A 114 5.28 14.14 10.55
N GLN A 115 6.04 15.21 10.25
CA GLN A 115 5.89 16.49 10.95
C GLN A 115 4.51 17.11 10.73
N LYS A 116 3.96 17.05 9.51
CA LYS A 116 2.57 17.45 9.22
C LYS A 116 1.54 16.58 9.96
N TRP A 117 1.85 15.29 10.16
CA TRP A 117 1.06 14.40 11.03
C TRP A 117 1.18 14.77 12.52
N GLY A 118 2.18 15.54 12.92
CA GLY A 118 2.39 16.01 14.28
C GLY A 118 3.39 15.17 15.09
N PHE A 119 4.27 14.40 14.44
CA PHE A 119 5.33 13.65 15.14
C PHE A 119 6.63 13.55 14.32
N ASN A 120 7.74 13.24 14.99
CA ASN A 120 9.00 12.89 14.33
C ASN A 120 9.17 11.37 14.32
N CYS A 121 9.29 10.76 13.15
CA CYS A 121 9.46 9.31 13.05
C CYS A 121 10.85 8.87 13.52
N THR A 122 10.89 7.93 14.48
CA THR A 122 12.12 7.38 15.07
C THR A 122 12.36 5.92 14.68
N CYS A 123 11.61 5.38 13.71
CA CYS A 123 11.76 4.00 13.26
C CYS A 123 13.19 3.70 12.78
N SER A 124 13.56 2.41 12.70
CA SER A 124 14.91 1.96 12.35
C SER A 124 15.44 2.50 11.00
N LEU A 125 14.55 2.90 10.09
CA LEU A 125 14.92 3.52 8.81
C LEU A 125 15.23 5.01 8.98
N CYS A 126 14.47 5.73 9.80
CA CYS A 126 14.64 7.18 9.99
C CYS A 126 15.73 7.52 11.01
N SER A 127 15.99 6.64 11.97
CA SER A 127 17.03 6.82 12.99
C SER A 127 18.44 6.45 12.52
N ASN A 128 18.59 5.83 11.35
CA ASN A 128 19.87 5.44 10.78
C ASN A 128 20.11 6.13 9.42
N PRO A 129 21.02 7.12 9.35
CA PRO A 129 21.30 7.85 8.10
C PRO A 129 21.76 6.97 6.94
N ASP A 130 22.57 5.94 7.19
CA ASP A 130 23.07 5.05 6.14
C ASP A 130 21.94 4.24 5.52
N LYS A 131 21.05 3.68 6.36
CA LYS A 131 19.84 2.98 5.90
C LYS A 131 18.88 3.91 5.15
N ALA A 132 18.73 5.15 5.63
CA ALA A 132 17.90 6.14 4.95
C ALA A 132 18.44 6.48 3.55
N ASN A 133 19.75 6.69 3.43
CA ASN A 133 20.43 6.99 2.17
C ASN A 133 20.37 5.80 1.20
N GLU A 134 20.53 4.57 1.71
CA GLU A 134 20.36 3.35 0.92
C GLU A 134 18.92 3.21 0.40
N SER A 135 17.92 3.35 1.26
CA SER A 135 16.50 3.30 0.86
C SER A 135 16.16 4.37 -0.17
N ASP A 136 16.68 5.59 -0.02
CA ASP A 136 16.45 6.66 -0.99
C ASP A 136 17.12 6.38 -2.34
N ARG A 137 18.29 5.72 -2.37
CA ARG A 137 18.91 5.23 -3.61
C ARG A 137 18.07 4.13 -4.26
N ASN A 138 17.60 3.17 -3.47
CA ASN A 138 16.76 2.08 -3.93
C ASN A 138 15.44 2.59 -4.54
N LYS A 139 14.79 3.56 -3.90
CA LYS A 139 13.54 4.18 -4.40
C LYS A 139 13.74 4.95 -5.69
N ARG A 140 14.85 5.71 -5.82
CA ARG A 140 15.23 6.34 -7.09
C ARG A 140 15.49 5.28 -8.17
N ARG A 141 16.19 4.20 -7.82
CA ARG A 141 16.49 3.12 -8.75
C ARG A 141 15.23 2.41 -9.25
N ILE A 142 14.23 2.19 -8.39
CA ILE A 142 12.91 1.69 -8.81
C ILE A 142 12.35 2.59 -9.92
N GLN A 143 12.30 3.91 -9.71
CA GLN A 143 11.77 4.83 -10.72
C GLN A 143 12.55 4.76 -12.04
N GLU A 144 13.87 4.76 -11.99
CA GLU A 144 14.73 4.62 -13.19
C GLU A 144 14.50 3.31 -13.94
N VAL A 145 14.29 2.20 -13.21
CA VAL A 145 13.98 0.90 -13.81
C VAL A 145 12.61 0.94 -14.48
N LEU A 146 11.60 1.55 -13.85
CA LEU A 146 10.28 1.70 -14.45
C LEU A 146 10.32 2.56 -15.72
N ASP A 147 11.05 3.66 -15.70
CA ASP A 147 11.23 4.52 -16.88
C ASP A 147 11.90 3.74 -18.02
N GLN A 148 12.92 2.93 -17.72
CA GLN A 148 13.58 2.06 -18.70
C GLN A 148 12.67 0.97 -19.25
N LEU A 149 11.80 0.38 -18.44
CA LEU A 149 10.84 -0.63 -18.87
C LEU A 149 9.73 -0.05 -19.77
N GLN A 150 9.39 1.22 -19.59
CA GLN A 150 8.39 1.92 -20.42
C GLN A 150 8.96 2.40 -21.76
N ASP A 151 10.26 2.65 -21.84
CA ASP A 151 10.95 3.03 -23.07
C ASP A 151 11.06 1.85 -24.05
N GLU A 152 10.38 1.97 -25.20
CA GLU A 152 10.30 0.93 -26.21
C GLU A 152 11.67 0.55 -26.80
N SER A 153 12.65 1.46 -26.77
CA SER A 153 14.00 1.18 -27.26
C SER A 153 14.73 0.12 -26.42
N ASN A 154 14.25 -0.15 -25.20
CA ASN A 154 14.81 -1.12 -24.27
C ASN A 154 14.16 -2.50 -24.33
N ARG A 155 13.23 -2.73 -25.28
CA ARG A 155 12.44 -3.97 -25.45
C ARG A 155 13.25 -5.14 -26.03
N GLN A 156 14.37 -5.45 -25.39
CA GLN A 156 15.18 -6.64 -25.64
C GLN A 156 14.97 -7.64 -24.49
N PRO A 157 14.71 -8.93 -24.75
CA PRO A 157 14.38 -9.92 -23.72
C PRO A 157 15.36 -9.94 -22.54
N GLU A 158 16.65 -9.95 -22.81
CA GLU A 158 17.71 -10.02 -21.80
C GLU A 158 17.72 -8.76 -20.92
N LYS A 159 17.48 -7.59 -21.53
CA LYS A 159 17.45 -6.31 -20.81
C LYS A 159 16.23 -6.20 -19.91
N VAL A 160 15.04 -6.55 -20.43
CA VAL A 160 13.79 -6.53 -19.66
C VAL A 160 13.86 -7.50 -18.50
N GLU A 161 14.39 -8.72 -18.72
CA GLU A 161 14.56 -9.71 -17.67
C GLU A 161 15.54 -9.22 -16.58
N ALA A 162 16.68 -8.62 -16.96
CA ALA A 162 17.63 -8.07 -16.00
C ALA A 162 17.01 -6.92 -15.16
N LEU A 163 16.26 -6.02 -15.80
CA LEU A 163 15.55 -4.93 -15.12
C LEU A 163 14.45 -5.45 -14.19
N ALA A 164 13.70 -6.47 -14.60
CA ALA A 164 12.69 -7.10 -13.76
C ALA A 164 13.31 -7.75 -12.52
N GLN A 165 14.39 -8.52 -12.69
CA GLN A 165 15.11 -9.16 -11.58
C GLN A 165 15.66 -8.13 -10.59
N GLU A 166 16.24 -7.03 -11.08
CA GLU A 166 16.71 -5.94 -10.25
C GLU A 166 15.55 -5.29 -9.48
N LEU A 167 14.42 -5.00 -10.15
CA LEU A 167 13.24 -4.43 -9.53
C LEU A 167 12.75 -5.28 -8.36
N PHE A 168 12.49 -6.58 -8.59
CA PHE A 168 11.97 -7.46 -7.54
C PHE A 168 12.94 -7.61 -6.36
N LYS A 169 14.26 -7.65 -6.63
CA LYS A 169 15.28 -7.65 -5.55
C LYS A 169 15.21 -6.38 -4.70
N ILE A 170 15.01 -5.21 -5.32
CA ILE A 170 14.86 -3.96 -4.58
C ILE A 170 13.54 -3.98 -3.78
N LEU A 171 12.44 -4.51 -4.33
CA LEU A 171 11.16 -4.61 -3.59
C LEU A 171 11.28 -5.50 -2.35
N GLU A 172 11.96 -6.64 -2.44
CA GLU A 172 12.25 -7.48 -1.27
C GLU A 172 13.06 -6.72 -0.22
N THR A 173 14.14 -6.07 -0.66
CA THR A 173 15.04 -5.30 0.21
C THR A 173 14.31 -4.14 0.88
N GLU A 174 13.46 -3.43 0.16
CA GLU A 174 12.68 -2.28 0.66
C GLU A 174 11.38 -2.68 1.35
N ARG A 175 11.04 -3.98 1.42
CA ARG A 175 9.80 -4.47 2.04
C ARG A 175 8.53 -3.95 1.32
N LEU A 176 8.59 -3.89 -0.02
CA LEU A 176 7.55 -3.37 -0.92
C LEU A 176 6.87 -4.44 -1.78
N LEU A 177 6.95 -5.72 -1.38
CA LEU A 177 6.36 -6.82 -2.15
C LEU A 177 4.84 -6.70 -2.36
N PHE A 178 4.13 -5.88 -1.59
CA PHE A 178 2.72 -5.61 -1.85
C PHE A 178 2.47 -4.93 -3.22
N GLU A 179 3.48 -4.28 -3.80
CA GLU A 179 3.43 -3.73 -5.17
C GLU A 179 3.85 -4.74 -6.25
N ALA A 180 4.33 -5.93 -5.88
CA ALA A 180 4.81 -6.95 -6.81
C ALA A 180 3.77 -7.29 -7.90
N GLY A 181 2.49 -7.34 -7.54
CA GLY A 181 1.41 -7.57 -8.51
C GLY A 181 1.26 -6.43 -9.51
N SER A 182 1.39 -5.17 -9.06
CA SER A 182 1.29 -3.99 -9.91
C SER A 182 2.44 -3.99 -10.94
N PHE A 183 3.66 -4.31 -10.49
CA PHE A 183 4.83 -4.39 -11.36
C PHE A 183 4.81 -5.60 -12.30
N ALA A 184 4.31 -6.75 -11.85
CA ALA A 184 4.08 -7.89 -12.73
C ALA A 184 3.03 -7.56 -13.81
N SER A 185 1.97 -6.81 -13.48
CA SER A 185 0.99 -6.35 -14.47
C SER A 185 1.61 -5.42 -15.51
N LEU A 186 2.50 -4.51 -15.09
CA LEU A 186 3.27 -3.66 -16.00
C LEU A 186 4.18 -4.49 -16.92
N LEU A 187 4.94 -5.43 -16.36
CA LEU A 187 5.83 -6.32 -17.11
C LEU A 187 5.08 -7.21 -18.09
N THR A 188 3.86 -7.63 -17.75
CA THR A 188 2.97 -8.35 -18.67
C THR A 188 2.74 -7.53 -19.95
N GLY A 189 2.44 -6.24 -19.80
CA GLY A 189 2.27 -5.34 -20.94
C GLY A 189 3.56 -5.16 -21.75
N VAL A 190 4.72 -5.10 -21.08
CA VAL A 190 6.03 -5.00 -21.74
C VAL A 190 6.29 -6.25 -22.60
N TYR A 191 6.20 -7.46 -22.04
CA TYR A 191 6.43 -8.70 -22.80
C TYR A 191 5.40 -8.89 -23.92
N TYR A 192 4.13 -8.53 -23.68
CA TYR A 192 3.11 -8.57 -24.71
C TYR A 192 3.45 -7.65 -25.88
N SER A 193 3.91 -6.42 -25.61
CA SER A 193 4.33 -5.47 -26.65
C SER A 193 5.57 -5.92 -27.44
N MET A 194 6.36 -6.83 -26.88
CA MET A 194 7.49 -7.48 -27.54
C MET A 194 7.08 -8.68 -28.41
N GLY A 195 5.81 -9.08 -28.37
CA GLY A 195 5.31 -10.29 -29.01
C GLY A 195 5.65 -11.58 -28.26
N ASP A 196 6.23 -11.50 -27.06
CA ASP A 196 6.50 -12.66 -26.21
C ASP A 196 5.27 -13.01 -25.37
N ASN A 197 4.23 -13.51 -26.04
CA ASN A 197 2.96 -13.85 -25.41
C ASN A 197 3.11 -14.94 -24.33
N LYS A 198 4.09 -15.83 -24.50
CA LYS A 198 4.37 -16.90 -23.52
C LYS A 198 4.89 -16.31 -22.22
N LYS A 199 5.88 -15.40 -22.27
CA LYS A 199 6.40 -14.74 -21.07
C LYS A 199 5.38 -13.77 -20.49
N ALA A 200 4.62 -13.06 -21.33
CA ALA A 200 3.51 -12.22 -20.88
C ALA A 200 2.51 -13.03 -20.04
N LEU A 201 2.10 -14.21 -20.51
CA LEU A 201 1.18 -15.10 -19.78
C LEU A 201 1.77 -15.59 -18.45
N GLU A 202 3.05 -15.97 -18.41
CA GLU A 202 3.76 -16.37 -17.19
C GLU A 202 3.76 -15.25 -16.13
N VAL A 203 4.09 -14.03 -16.56
CA VAL A 203 4.15 -12.86 -15.67
C VAL A 203 2.74 -12.42 -15.24
N ALA A 204 1.74 -12.51 -16.12
CA ALA A 204 0.35 -12.21 -15.79
C ALA A 204 -0.19 -13.12 -14.67
N ARG A 205 0.15 -14.41 -14.70
CA ARG A 205 -0.16 -15.36 -13.62
C ARG A 205 0.52 -14.98 -12.31
N THR A 206 1.76 -14.52 -12.38
CA THR A 206 2.49 -13.98 -11.21
C THR A 206 1.82 -12.73 -10.64
N ALA A 207 1.26 -11.86 -11.50
CA ALA A 207 0.49 -10.70 -11.07
C ALA A 207 -0.77 -11.09 -10.28
N ILE A 208 -1.52 -12.10 -10.75
CA ILE A 208 -2.69 -12.63 -10.03
C ILE A 208 -2.31 -13.13 -8.65
N THR A 209 -1.24 -13.94 -8.55
CA THR A 209 -0.76 -14.49 -7.28
C THR A 209 -0.42 -13.38 -6.28
N ASN A 210 0.39 -12.41 -6.70
CA ASN A 210 0.81 -11.32 -5.82
C ASN A 210 -0.35 -10.38 -5.44
N HIS A 211 -1.22 -10.03 -6.38
CA HIS A 211 -2.40 -9.21 -6.05
C HIS A 211 -3.34 -9.93 -5.09
N THR A 212 -3.54 -11.24 -5.26
CA THR A 212 -4.37 -12.05 -4.36
C THR A 212 -3.77 -12.06 -2.96
N LEU A 213 -2.45 -12.25 -2.86
CA LEU A 213 -1.75 -12.28 -1.57
C LEU A 213 -1.83 -10.95 -0.83
N TYR A 214 -1.56 -9.84 -1.51
CA TYR A 214 -1.35 -8.54 -0.85
C TYR A 214 -2.54 -7.59 -0.89
N ILE A 215 -3.40 -7.66 -1.91
CA ILE A 215 -4.52 -6.71 -2.08
C ILE A 215 -5.87 -7.38 -1.83
N GLY A 216 -5.94 -8.71 -1.95
CA GLY A 216 -7.15 -9.51 -1.76
C GLY A 216 -7.68 -10.07 -3.08
N HIS A 217 -8.23 -11.29 -3.04
CA HIS A 217 -8.75 -12.02 -4.21
C HIS A 217 -9.94 -11.32 -4.87
N ASP A 218 -10.66 -10.50 -4.11
CA ASP A 218 -11.85 -9.75 -4.50
C ASP A 218 -11.52 -8.34 -5.04
N SER A 219 -10.24 -7.99 -5.15
CA SER A 219 -9.82 -6.70 -5.67
C SER A 219 -10.01 -6.57 -7.19
N ALA A 220 -10.31 -5.36 -7.65
CA ALA A 220 -10.41 -5.06 -9.09
C ALA A 220 -9.11 -5.36 -9.85
N LYS A 221 -7.94 -5.26 -9.20
CA LYS A 221 -6.64 -5.61 -9.80
C LYS A 221 -6.52 -7.11 -10.06
N VAL A 222 -6.97 -7.97 -9.13
CA VAL A 222 -7.01 -9.44 -9.37
C VAL A 222 -7.95 -9.77 -10.52
N LYS A 223 -9.14 -9.15 -10.56
CA LYS A 223 -10.10 -9.35 -11.65
C LYS A 223 -9.49 -8.98 -13.01
N ALA A 224 -8.92 -7.77 -13.13
CA ALA A 224 -8.30 -7.31 -14.37
C ALA A 224 -7.13 -8.23 -14.82
N ALA A 225 -6.30 -8.71 -13.87
CA ALA A 225 -5.22 -9.62 -14.18
C ALA A 225 -5.72 -10.99 -14.68
N ARG A 226 -6.83 -11.50 -14.16
CA ARG A 226 -7.49 -12.74 -14.65
C ARG A 226 -8.04 -12.57 -16.06
N GLU A 227 -8.76 -11.48 -16.32
CA GLU A 227 -9.29 -11.16 -17.65
C GLU A 227 -8.16 -11.08 -18.70
N LEU A 228 -7.01 -10.50 -18.33
CA LEU A 228 -5.84 -10.45 -19.20
C LEU A 228 -5.24 -11.85 -19.47
N VAL A 229 -5.17 -12.73 -18.45
CA VAL A 229 -4.72 -14.12 -18.65
C VAL A 229 -5.64 -14.87 -19.61
N GLU A 230 -6.96 -14.76 -19.45
CA GLU A 230 -7.94 -15.41 -20.34
C GLU A 230 -7.79 -14.93 -21.79
N GLN A 231 -7.57 -13.62 -21.99
CA GLN A 231 -7.31 -13.05 -23.31
C GLN A 231 -6.03 -13.60 -23.94
N LEU A 232 -4.93 -13.64 -23.18
CA LEU A 232 -3.65 -14.16 -23.67
C LEU A 232 -3.74 -15.66 -24.03
N GLU A 233 -4.44 -16.45 -23.21
CA GLU A 233 -4.66 -17.88 -23.49
C GLU A 233 -5.46 -18.10 -24.77
N TRP A 234 -6.53 -17.33 -24.95
CA TRP A 234 -7.35 -17.39 -26.17
C TRP A 234 -6.57 -16.99 -27.42
N MET A 235 -5.67 -16.00 -27.32
CA MET A 235 -4.81 -15.60 -28.45
C MET A 235 -3.75 -16.65 -28.81
N MET A 236 -3.41 -17.55 -27.88
CA MET A 236 -2.39 -18.58 -28.04
C MET A 236 -2.94 -19.95 -28.46
N SER A 237 -4.26 -20.14 -28.41
CA SER A 237 -4.97 -21.36 -28.85
C SER A 237 -5.28 -21.33 -30.34
#